data_AF-A0A1Y3B6H5-F1
#
_entry.id   AF-A0A1Y3B6H5-F1
#
_cell.length_a   1.000
_cell.length_b   1.000
_cell.length_c   1.000
_cell.angle_alpha   90.00
_cell.angle_beta   90.00
_cell.angle_gamma   90.00
#
_symmetry.space_group_name_H-M   'P 1'
#
loop_
_entity.id
_entity.type
_entity.pdbx_description
1 polymer ?
#
loop_
_entity_poly.entity_id
_entity_poly.type
_entity_poly.pdbx_seq_one_letter_code
_entity_poly.pdbx_strand_id
1 'polypeptide(L)'
;MCIVNLLTFYVCSIGFSSPMLFDDRKYPYHIMLRNFVLSGGQDAFFDCFHMAFDQQSQNSSSPDLPDGIVEFLDSWLLLLEKMTNPQTLFDSPHAYSSSKQIGESDDIHLDPIQYLIRTHKKAFPCIMELWNSKLYRIKCDRVKQ
;
A
#
# COMPACT_ATOMS: atom_id res chain seq x y z
N MET A 1 -2.32 -24.35 7.20
CA MET A 1 -3.73 -23.93 7.16
C MET A 1 -3.96 -22.49 7.67
N CYS A 2 -3.12 -21.91 8.53
CA CYS A 2 -3.28 -20.53 9.00
C CYS A 2 -2.79 -19.44 8.01
N ILE A 3 -1.81 -19.73 7.14
CA ILE A 3 -1.16 -18.74 6.27
C ILE A 3 -2.06 -18.27 5.12
N VAL A 4 -2.76 -19.21 4.46
CA VAL A 4 -3.69 -18.89 3.37
C VAL A 4 -4.81 -17.96 3.86
N ASN A 5 -5.30 -18.17 5.08
CA ASN A 5 -6.34 -17.32 5.67
C ASN A 5 -5.85 -15.89 5.95
N LEU A 6 -4.57 -15.68 6.26
CA LEU A 6 -4.02 -14.34 6.50
C LEU A 6 -3.79 -13.58 5.19
N LEU A 7 -3.22 -14.23 4.17
CA LEU A 7 -2.98 -13.60 2.87
C LEU A 7 -4.29 -13.20 2.20
N THR A 8 -5.31 -14.08 2.24
CA THR A 8 -6.65 -13.77 1.74
C THR A 8 -7.28 -12.60 2.52
N PHE A 9 -7.13 -12.56 3.85
CA PHE A 9 -7.60 -11.42 4.65
C PHE A 9 -6.93 -10.10 4.21
N TYR A 10 -5.63 -10.09 3.94
CA TYR A 10 -4.94 -8.91 3.44
C TYR A 10 -5.37 -8.52 2.03
N VAL A 11 -5.52 -9.48 1.12
CA VAL A 11 -6.05 -9.24 -0.23
C VAL A 11 -7.41 -8.57 -0.17
N CYS A 12 -8.34 -9.12 0.62
CA CYS A 12 -9.66 -8.52 0.79
C CYS A 12 -9.60 -7.13 1.43
N SER A 13 -8.77 -6.95 2.47
CA SER A 13 -8.62 -5.67 3.16
C SER A 13 -8.07 -4.57 2.25
N ILE A 14 -7.05 -4.91 1.44
CA ILE A 14 -6.48 -4.02 0.41
C ILE A 14 -7.49 -3.73 -0.69
N GLY A 15 -8.23 -4.76 -1.12
CA GLY A 15 -9.31 -4.65 -2.11
C GLY A 15 -10.42 -3.70 -1.69
N PHE A 16 -10.81 -3.68 -0.41
CA PHE A 16 -11.76 -2.69 0.13
C PHE A 16 -11.15 -1.30 0.33
N SER A 17 -9.87 -1.23 0.69
CA SER A 17 -9.17 0.03 0.93
C SER A 17 -8.96 0.82 -0.38
N SER A 18 -8.77 0.15 -1.51
CA SER A 18 -8.59 0.82 -2.80
C SER A 18 -9.75 1.75 -3.19
N PRO A 19 -11.02 1.31 -3.30
CA PRO A 19 -12.13 2.20 -3.65
C PRO A 19 -12.51 3.16 -2.51
N MET A 20 -12.19 2.81 -1.25
CA MET A 20 -12.40 3.71 -0.11
C MET A 20 -11.48 4.93 -0.16
N LEU A 21 -10.20 4.72 -0.50
CA LEU A 21 -9.19 5.79 -0.54
C LEU A 21 -9.17 6.51 -1.90
N PHE A 22 -9.42 5.77 -2.98
CA PHE A 22 -9.31 6.25 -4.35
C PHE A 22 -10.63 6.02 -5.07
N ASP A 23 -11.55 6.97 -4.91
CA ASP A 23 -12.82 7.02 -5.64
C ASP A 23 -12.61 7.57 -7.05
N ASP A 24 -13.10 6.86 -8.07
CA ASP A 24 -13.07 7.25 -9.48
C ASP A 24 -13.78 8.61 -9.72
N ARG A 25 -14.70 9.00 -8.82
CA ARG A 25 -15.44 10.27 -8.89
C ARG A 25 -14.72 11.45 -8.24
N LYS A 26 -13.51 11.26 -7.69
CA LYS A 26 -12.69 12.30 -7.05
C LYS A 26 -13.38 13.04 -5.86
N TYR A 27 -14.38 12.43 -5.22
CA TYR A 27 -14.94 12.89 -3.93
C TYR A 27 -13.83 12.92 -2.85
N PRO A 28 -13.98 13.64 -1.70
CA PRO A 28 -12.89 14.33 -1.01
C PRO A 28 -11.75 13.42 -0.54
N TYR A 29 -10.84 13.12 -1.47
CA TYR A 29 -9.81 12.10 -1.31
C TYR A 29 -8.78 12.50 -0.26
N HIS A 30 -8.49 13.80 -0.14
CA HIS A 30 -7.58 14.34 0.85
C HIS A 30 -8.04 14.06 2.29
N ILE A 31 -9.35 14.04 2.56
CA ILE A 31 -9.90 13.76 3.90
C ILE A 31 -9.74 12.28 4.22
N MET A 32 -10.06 11.39 3.27
CA MET A 32 -9.91 9.95 3.45
C MET A 32 -8.44 9.57 3.63
N LEU A 33 -7.54 10.11 2.81
CA LEU A 33 -6.09 9.92 2.93
C LEU A 33 -5.56 10.46 4.26
N ARG A 34 -6.03 11.63 4.71
CA ARG A 34 -5.67 12.15 6.03
C ARG A 34 -6.10 11.20 7.14
N ASN A 35 -7.36 10.77 7.15
CA ASN A 35 -7.87 9.87 8.16
C ASN A 35 -7.15 8.53 8.15
N PHE A 36 -6.76 8.04 6.98
CA PHE A 36 -5.96 6.83 6.81
C PHE A 36 -4.53 6.96 7.37
N VAL A 37 -3.90 8.12 7.20
CA VAL A 37 -2.58 8.37 7.81
C VAL A 37 -2.70 8.57 9.32
N LEU A 38 -3.69 9.33 9.79
CA LEU A 38 -3.91 9.57 11.22
C LEU A 38 -4.27 8.29 11.99
N SER A 39 -4.96 7.35 11.35
CA SER A 39 -5.27 6.04 11.95
C SER A 39 -4.10 5.08 11.96
N GLY A 40 -2.93 5.47 11.43
CA GLY A 40 -1.79 4.56 11.24
C GLY A 40 -2.00 3.54 10.11
N GLY A 41 -3.02 3.72 9.26
CA GLY A 41 -3.31 2.82 8.14
C GLY A 41 -2.16 2.75 7.13
N GLN A 42 -1.45 3.85 6.91
CA GLN A 42 -0.26 3.84 6.05
C GLN A 42 0.86 2.95 6.63
N ASP A 43 1.09 3.02 7.93
CA ASP A 43 2.08 2.17 8.61
C ASP A 43 1.65 0.71 8.55
N ALA A 44 0.40 0.42 8.91
CA ALA A 44 -0.18 -0.92 8.84
C ALA A 44 -0.09 -1.53 7.43
N PHE A 45 -0.24 -0.73 6.37
CA PHE A 45 -0.09 -1.19 4.98
C PHE A 45 1.32 -1.71 4.67
N PHE A 46 2.36 -1.05 5.17
CA PHE A 46 3.74 -1.52 5.02
C PHE A 46 4.07 -2.66 6.01
N ASP A 47 3.49 -2.65 7.20
CA ASP A 47 3.63 -3.75 8.15
C ASP A 47 3.05 -5.05 7.59
N CYS A 48 1.92 -5.00 6.88
CA CYS A 48 1.36 -6.15 6.17
C CYS A 48 2.37 -6.79 5.19
N PHE A 49 3.16 -5.99 4.49
CA PHE A 49 4.23 -6.49 3.63
C PHE A 49 5.29 -7.23 4.45
N HIS A 50 5.83 -6.59 5.49
CA HIS A 50 6.85 -7.22 6.33
C HIS A 50 6.35 -8.48 7.02
N MET A 51 5.10 -8.50 7.49
CA MET A 51 4.47 -9.68 8.08
C MET A 51 4.32 -10.82 7.07
N ALA A 52 3.92 -10.52 5.83
CA ALA A 52 3.82 -11.53 4.77
C ALA A 52 5.21 -12.12 4.41
N PHE A 53 6.25 -11.29 4.36
CA PHE A 53 7.62 -11.72 4.06
C PHE A 53 8.31 -12.46 5.20
N ASP A 54 8.14 -12.02 6.44
CA ASP A 54 8.69 -12.70 7.63
C ASP A 54 8.08 -14.10 7.77
N GLN A 55 6.77 -14.23 7.58
CA GLN A 55 6.10 -15.53 7.56
C GLN A 55 6.57 -16.42 6.40
N GLN A 56 6.92 -15.87 5.24
CA GLN A 56 7.54 -16.65 4.16
C GLN A 56 8.90 -17.21 4.59
N SER A 57 9.69 -16.44 5.34
CA SER A 57 11.02 -16.87 5.81
C SER A 57 10.92 -18.05 6.79
N GLN A 58 9.92 -18.03 7.67
CA GLN A 58 9.69 -19.07 8.68
C GLN A 58 9.15 -20.39 8.11
N ASN A 59 8.42 -20.34 6.99
CA ASN A 59 7.87 -21.53 6.32
C ASN A 59 8.81 -22.15 5.28
N SER A 60 10.09 -21.74 5.27
CA SER A 60 11.12 -22.16 4.30
C SER A 60 11.50 -23.65 4.32
N SER A 61 10.78 -24.50 5.05
CA SER A 61 10.82 -25.96 4.92
C SER A 61 10.23 -26.49 3.60
N SER A 62 9.50 -25.67 2.83
CA SER A 62 9.05 -26.00 1.47
C SER A 62 9.62 -25.02 0.42
N PRO A 63 10.11 -25.52 -0.73
CA PRO A 63 10.66 -24.68 -1.80
C PRO A 63 9.60 -23.86 -2.56
N ASP A 64 8.32 -24.16 -2.38
CA ASP A 64 7.22 -23.52 -3.07
C ASP A 64 6.79 -22.22 -2.37
N LEU A 65 6.45 -21.21 -3.18
CA LEU A 65 5.83 -19.98 -2.71
C LEU A 65 4.51 -20.32 -2.01
N PRO A 66 4.17 -19.70 -0.87
CA PRO A 66 2.86 -19.88 -0.25
C PRO A 66 1.75 -19.55 -1.25
N ASP A 67 0.79 -20.46 -1.43
CA ASP A 67 -0.38 -20.22 -2.26
C ASP A 67 -1.07 -18.90 -1.83
N GLY A 68 -1.28 -17.99 -2.78
CA GLY A 68 -1.89 -16.67 -2.55
C GLY A 68 -0.93 -15.51 -2.30
N ILE A 69 0.38 -15.74 -2.13
CA ILE A 69 1.34 -14.62 -1.97
C ILE A 69 1.46 -13.76 -3.23
N VAL A 70 1.32 -14.37 -4.41
CA VAL A 70 1.36 -13.66 -5.70
C VAL A 70 0.15 -12.73 -5.83
N GLU A 71 -1.04 -13.21 -5.46
CA GLU A 71 -2.28 -12.42 -5.48
C GLU A 71 -2.25 -11.28 -4.46
N PHE A 72 -1.68 -11.54 -3.27
CA PHE A 72 -1.39 -10.51 -2.27
C PHE A 72 -0.44 -9.45 -2.82
N LEU A 73 0.69 -9.86 -3.39
CA LEU A 73 1.69 -8.93 -3.95
C LEU A 73 1.11 -8.11 -5.09
N ASP A 74 0.33 -8.71 -5.98
CA ASP A 74 -0.34 -8.01 -7.08
C ASP A 74 -1.31 -6.94 -6.54
N SER A 75 -2.16 -7.31 -5.58
CA SER A 75 -3.10 -6.39 -4.92
C SER A 75 -2.37 -5.27 -4.16
N TRP A 76 -1.29 -5.60 -3.45
CA TRP A 76 -0.49 -4.65 -2.68
C TRP A 76 0.24 -3.67 -3.59
N LEU A 77 0.85 -4.14 -4.67
CA LEU A 77 1.51 -3.29 -5.68
C LEU A 77 0.51 -2.37 -6.38
N LEU A 78 -0.68 -2.87 -6.71
CA LEU A 78 -1.74 -2.08 -7.33
C LEU A 78 -2.22 -0.94 -6.41
N LEU A 79 -2.39 -1.20 -5.11
CA LEU A 79 -2.75 -0.15 -4.17
C LEU A 79 -1.60 0.83 -3.96
N LEU A 80 -0.35 0.35 -3.88
CA LEU A 80 0.84 1.19 -3.76
C LEU A 80 1.00 2.13 -4.96
N GLU A 81 0.76 1.65 -6.18
CA GLU A 81 0.76 2.46 -7.40
C GLU A 81 -0.25 3.61 -7.28
N LYS A 82 -1.47 3.34 -6.80
CA LYS A 82 -2.48 4.38 -6.56
C LYS A 82 -2.06 5.36 -5.46
N MET A 83 -1.45 4.88 -4.37
CA MET A 83 -0.95 5.71 -3.26
C MET A 83 0.25 6.59 -3.63
N THR A 84 0.99 6.23 -4.66
CA THR A 84 2.19 6.94 -5.14
C THR A 84 1.94 7.75 -6.40
N ASN A 85 0.73 7.74 -6.95
CA ASN A 85 0.40 8.51 -8.14
C ASN A 85 0.28 10.01 -7.79
N PRO A 86 1.17 10.88 -8.31
CA PRO A 86 1.11 12.31 -8.02
C PRO A 86 -0.06 12.98 -8.73
N GLN A 87 -0.48 12.50 -9.90
CA GLN A 87 -1.57 13.12 -10.67
C GLN A 87 -2.89 13.00 -9.92
N THR A 88 -3.20 11.84 -9.35
CA THR A 88 -4.41 11.65 -8.54
C THR A 88 -4.42 12.50 -7.27
N LEU A 89 -3.24 12.82 -6.73
CA LEU A 89 -3.10 13.61 -5.50
C LEU A 89 -3.10 15.14 -5.73
N PHE A 90 -2.70 15.63 -6.90
CA PHE A 90 -2.69 17.06 -7.22
C PHE A 90 -3.92 17.55 -8.00
N ASP A 91 -4.65 16.65 -8.65
CA ASP A 91 -5.73 16.97 -9.59
C ASP A 91 -7.12 17.01 -8.92
N SER A 92 -7.19 17.27 -7.60
CA SER A 92 -8.46 17.58 -6.91
C SER A 92 -8.94 18.97 -7.29
N PRO A 93 -10.20 19.10 -7.73
CA PRO A 93 -10.90 20.38 -7.68
C PRO A 93 -11.17 20.86 -6.23
N HIS A 94 -10.93 20.03 -5.21
CA HIS A 94 -11.07 20.36 -3.79
C HIS A 94 -9.73 20.56 -3.07
N ALA A 95 -8.64 20.83 -3.81
CA ALA A 95 -7.40 21.31 -3.22
C ALA A 95 -7.75 22.58 -2.45
N TYR A 96 -7.80 22.43 -1.12
CA TYR A 96 -8.42 23.35 -0.19
C TYR A 96 -8.13 24.79 -0.58
N SER A 97 -9.19 25.52 -0.92
CA SER A 97 -9.14 26.98 -0.93
C SER A 97 -8.49 27.41 0.37
N SER A 98 -7.42 28.18 0.24
CA SER A 98 -6.69 28.80 1.35
C SER A 98 -7.59 29.85 2.01
N SER A 99 -8.73 29.45 2.58
CA SER A 99 -9.58 30.33 3.36
C SER A 99 -9.10 30.24 4.79
N LYS A 100 -8.37 31.28 5.19
CA LYS A 100 -8.25 31.75 6.57
C LYS A 100 -9.46 31.33 7.40
N GLN A 101 -9.33 30.34 8.26
CA GLN A 101 -10.22 30.19 9.41
C GLN A 101 -9.35 30.24 10.66
N ILE A 102 -9.40 31.44 11.25
CA ILE A 102 -9.14 31.71 12.65
C ILE A 102 -10.13 30.87 13.45
N GLY A 103 -9.63 29.95 14.28
CA GLY A 103 -10.46 29.16 15.19
C GLY A 103 -9.84 27.81 15.53
N GLU A 104 -9.38 27.70 16.77
CA GLU A 104 -8.89 26.50 17.45
C GLU A 104 -9.59 25.19 17.05
N SER A 105 -8.91 24.37 16.26
CA SER A 105 -8.97 22.91 16.32
C SER A 105 -7.75 22.36 15.59
N ASP A 106 -7.24 21.22 16.06
CA ASP A 106 -5.96 20.59 15.74
C ASP A 106 -5.91 20.10 14.26
N ASP A 107 -5.97 21.05 13.32
CA ASP A 107 -6.10 20.75 11.90
C ASP A 107 -4.73 20.46 11.30
N ILE A 108 -4.28 19.23 11.54
CA ILE A 108 -3.08 18.65 10.89
C ILE A 108 -3.34 18.62 9.38
N HIS A 109 -2.89 19.67 8.71
CA HIS A 109 -2.97 19.82 7.26
C HIS A 109 -2.16 18.70 6.59
N LEU A 110 -2.82 17.86 5.77
CA LEU A 110 -2.15 16.85 4.96
C LEU A 110 -1.44 17.57 3.81
N ASP A 111 -0.12 17.77 3.92
CA ASP A 111 0.70 18.21 2.80
C ASP A 111 0.88 17.03 1.81
N PRO A 112 0.28 17.07 0.60
CA PRO A 112 0.34 15.98 -0.37
C PRO A 112 1.78 15.64 -0.79
N ILE A 113 2.67 16.64 -0.81
CA ILE A 113 4.08 16.46 -1.18
C ILE A 113 4.79 15.66 -0.07
N GLN A 114 4.59 16.05 1.19
CA GLN A 114 5.16 15.33 2.33
C GLN A 114 4.62 13.90 2.43
N TYR A 115 3.33 13.70 2.15
CA TYR A 115 2.74 12.38 2.06
C TYR A 115 3.42 11.52 0.98
N LEU A 116 3.53 12.03 -0.25
CA LEU A 116 4.19 11.34 -1.35
C LEU A 116 5.63 10.95 -1.00
N ILE A 117 6.42 11.90 -0.48
CA ILE A 117 7.82 11.65 -0.09
C ILE A 117 7.89 10.52 0.96
N ARG A 118 7.02 10.55 1.98
CA ARG A 118 6.97 9.50 3.01
C ARG A 118 6.59 8.15 2.43
N THR A 119 5.56 8.10 1.58
CA THR A 119 5.11 6.88 0.92
C THR A 119 6.22 6.28 0.06
N HIS A 120 6.88 7.08 -0.78
CA HIS A 120 7.98 6.61 -1.63
C HIS A 120 9.19 6.14 -0.81
N LYS A 121 9.54 6.84 0.28
CA LYS A 121 10.63 6.44 1.17
C LYS A 121 10.40 5.08 1.82
N LYS A 122 9.16 4.77 2.20
CA LYS A 122 8.78 3.46 2.77
C LYS A 122 8.64 2.37 1.70
N ALA A 123 8.16 2.71 0.52
CA ALA A 123 8.00 1.78 -0.58
C ALA A 123 9.34 1.26 -1.14
N PHE A 124 10.36 2.13 -1.24
CA PHE A 124 11.64 1.79 -1.83
C PHE A 124 12.33 0.55 -1.20
N PRO A 125 12.50 0.44 0.13
CA PRO A 125 13.10 -0.75 0.74
C PRO A 125 12.27 -2.02 0.50
N CYS A 126 10.94 -1.94 0.58
CA CYS A 126 10.06 -3.08 0.30
C CYS A 126 10.22 -3.59 -1.13
N ILE A 127 10.26 -2.69 -2.12
CA ILE A 127 10.47 -3.05 -3.53
C ILE A 127 11.88 -3.64 -3.74
N MET A 128 12.90 -3.07 -3.09
CA MET A 128 14.27 -3.57 -3.18
C MET A 128 14.38 -4.98 -2.59
N GLU A 129 13.72 -5.24 -1.46
CA GLU A 129 13.62 -6.56 -0.83
C GLU A 129 12.87 -7.55 -1.73
N LEU A 130 11.76 -7.13 -2.33
CA LEU A 130 11.01 -7.92 -3.31
C LEU A 130 11.88 -8.31 -4.52
N TRP A 131 12.69 -7.37 -5.03
CA TRP A 131 13.62 -7.61 -6.14
C TRP A 131 14.75 -8.57 -5.77
N ASN A 132 15.30 -8.43 -4.56
CA ASN A 132 16.42 -9.25 -4.09
C ASN A 132 15.99 -10.65 -3.63
N SER A 133 14.80 -10.80 -3.04
CA SER A 133 14.47 -12.00 -2.25
C SER A 133 14.06 -13.23 -3.05
N LYS A 134 13.41 -13.15 -4.23
CA LYS A 134 13.01 -14.37 -4.98
C LYS A 134 12.39 -14.20 -6.37
N LEU A 135 12.15 -12.99 -6.90
CA LEU A 135 11.54 -12.84 -8.24
C LEU A 135 12.45 -13.30 -9.40
N TYR A 136 13.78 -13.30 -9.23
CA TYR A 136 14.70 -13.82 -10.23
C TYR A 136 14.65 -15.36 -10.38
N ARG A 137 14.23 -16.11 -9.35
CA ARG A 137 14.06 -17.57 -9.47
C ARG A 137 12.82 -17.92 -10.31
N ILE A 138 11.71 -17.21 -10.12
CA ILE A 138 10.43 -17.49 -10.79
C ILE A 138 10.48 -17.22 -12.30
N LYS A 139 11.26 -16.21 -12.75
CA LYS A 139 11.42 -15.94 -14.19
C LYS A 139 12.32 -16.96 -14.91
N CYS A 140 13.22 -17.64 -14.20
CA CYS A 140 14.11 -18.63 -14.81
C CYS A 140 13.41 -19.99 -14.99
N ASP A 141 12.57 -20.41 -14.04
CA ASP A 141 11.88 -21.70 -14.12
C ASP A 141 10.71 -21.69 -15.12
N ARG A 142 10.07 -20.54 -15.36
CA ARG A 142 9.05 -20.41 -16.44
C ARG A 142 9.62 -20.34 -17.87
N VAL A 143 10.93 -20.22 -18.03
CA VAL A 143 11.59 -20.20 -19.37
C VAL A 143 12.16 -21.59 -19.72
N LYS A 144 12.04 -22.58 -18.82
CA LYS A 144 12.57 -23.94 -19.01
C LYS A 144 11.49 -25.03 -19.17
N GLN A 145 10.22 -24.67 -19.35
CA GLN A 145 9.17 -25.61 -19.79
C GLN A 145 8.70 -25.27 -21.19
#